data_AF-A0A373NST0-F1
#
_entry.id   AF-A0A373NST0-F1
#
_cell.length_a   1.000
_cell.length_b   1.000
_cell.length_c   1.000
_cell.angle_alpha   90.00
_cell.angle_beta   90.00
_cell.angle_gamma   90.00
#
_symmetry.space_group_name_H-M   'P 1'
#
loop_
_entity.id
_entity.type
_entity.pdbx_description
1 polymer ?
#
loop_
_entity_poly.entity_id
_entity_poly.type
_entity_poly.pdbx_seq_one_letter_code
_entity_poly.pdbx_strand_id
1 'polypeptide(L)'
;MMNKTKKSIGLYLTLVAGIIAIVEAIYYGKVMYTFQPVYYFLAGAIVLAVLSFVLVGFNKVITGFIPVVNAVLMASAAVWSASVMVNQIGYVVSGLDGIDTIMSFIIFCSIAVVGMILNIVASFLPVAKEAE
;
A
#
# COMPACT_ATOMS: atom_id res chain seq x y z
N MET A 1 -9.23 -1.46 33.81
CA MET A 1 -8.75 -2.74 33.23
C MET A 1 -8.48 -2.51 31.76
N MET A 2 -7.23 -2.65 31.31
CA MET A 2 -6.92 -2.65 29.88
C MET A 2 -7.46 -3.96 29.31
N ASN A 3 -8.61 -3.90 28.65
CA ASN A 3 -9.25 -5.08 28.05
C ASN A 3 -8.26 -5.65 27.04
N LYS A 4 -7.75 -6.88 27.25
CA LYS A 4 -6.78 -7.52 26.35
C LYS A 4 -7.48 -7.87 25.04
N THR A 5 -7.61 -6.89 24.16
CA THR A 5 -8.19 -7.07 22.85
C THR A 5 -7.31 -8.03 22.06
N LYS A 6 -7.86 -9.19 21.68
CA LYS A 6 -7.11 -10.17 20.89
C LYS A 6 -6.88 -9.57 19.49
N LYS A 7 -5.60 -9.47 19.09
CA LYS A 7 -5.21 -9.03 17.75
C LYS A 7 -5.88 -9.91 16.71
N SER A 8 -6.42 -9.29 15.67
CA SER A 8 -7.19 -9.96 14.64
C SER A 8 -6.38 -10.19 13.38
N ILE A 9 -6.90 -11.04 12.49
CA ILE A 9 -6.32 -11.26 11.17
C ILE A 9 -6.35 -9.99 10.29
N GLY A 10 -7.38 -9.15 10.41
CA GLY A 10 -7.45 -7.87 9.68
C GLY A 10 -6.32 -6.92 10.06
N LEU A 11 -5.94 -6.87 11.35
CA LEU A 11 -4.80 -6.09 11.79
C LEU A 11 -3.48 -6.59 11.17
N TYR A 12 -3.26 -7.90 11.16
CA TYR A 12 -2.05 -8.48 10.59
C TYR A 12 -1.95 -8.22 9.08
N LEU A 13 -3.05 -8.34 8.35
CA LEU A 13 -3.09 -8.02 6.91
C LEU A 13 -2.76 -6.55 6.64
N THR A 14 -3.27 -5.63 7.47
CA THR A 14 -2.95 -4.19 7.38
C THR A 14 -1.46 -3.94 7.60
N LEU A 15 -0.85 -4.64 8.56
CA LEU A 15 0.59 -4.54 8.83
C LEU A 15 1.44 -5.11 7.70
N VAL A 16 1.05 -6.25 7.14
CA VAL A 16 1.72 -6.84 5.97
C VAL A 16 1.63 -5.87 4.79
N ALA A 17 0.48 -5.23 4.57
CA ALA A 17 0.36 -4.21 3.52
C ALA A 17 1.24 -2.98 3.79
N GLY A 18 1.44 -2.59 5.05
CA GLY A 18 2.42 -1.57 5.42
C GLY A 18 3.87 -1.95 5.10
N ILE A 19 4.24 -3.22 5.33
CA ILE A 19 5.56 -3.74 4.93
C ILE A 19 5.71 -3.72 3.40
N ILE A 20 4.66 -4.09 2.69
CA ILE A 20 4.62 -4.04 1.23
C ILE A 20 4.82 -2.61 0.72
N ALA A 21 4.22 -1.60 1.36
CA ALA A 21 4.44 -0.19 1.02
C ALA A 21 5.92 0.25 1.17
N ILE A 22 6.66 -0.33 2.13
CA ILE A 22 8.13 -0.12 2.25
C ILE A 22 8.85 -0.73 1.05
N VAL A 23 8.49 -1.96 0.68
CA VAL A 23 9.07 -2.65 -0.48
C VAL A 23 8.77 -1.87 -1.77
N GLU A 24 7.55 -1.36 -1.92
CA GLU A 24 7.17 -0.48 -3.02
C GLU A 24 8.03 0.77 -3.10
N ALA A 25 8.31 1.44 -1.98
CA ALA A 25 9.16 2.62 -1.98
C ALA A 25 10.58 2.30 -2.51
N ILE A 26 11.12 1.11 -2.18
CA ILE A 26 12.42 0.66 -2.68
C ILE A 26 12.38 0.41 -4.19
N TYR A 27 11.33 -0.25 -4.71
CA TYR A 27 11.20 -0.49 -6.15
C TYR A 27 10.87 0.76 -6.93
N TYR A 28 10.10 1.68 -6.34
CA TYR A 28 9.78 2.96 -6.95
C TYR A 28 11.04 3.82 -7.15
N GLY A 29 12.00 3.75 -6.23
CA GLY A 29 13.31 4.37 -6.38
C GLY A 29 14.16 3.83 -7.52
N LYS A 30 13.76 2.72 -8.15
CA LYS A 30 14.40 2.12 -9.32
C LYS A 30 13.61 2.37 -10.61
N VAL A 31 12.49 3.08 -10.55
CA VAL A 31 11.72 3.48 -11.73
C VAL A 31 12.44 4.64 -12.41
N MET A 32 12.49 4.61 -13.73
CA MET A 32 13.26 5.57 -14.54
C MET A 32 12.85 7.04 -14.27
N TYR A 33 11.55 7.30 -14.18
CA TYR A 33 11.01 8.60 -13.82
C TYR A 33 10.11 8.48 -12.59
N THR A 34 10.47 9.23 -11.55
CA THR A 34 9.73 9.23 -10.28
C THR A 34 9.01 10.56 -10.07
N PHE A 35 7.81 10.48 -9.50
CA PHE A 35 6.97 11.59 -9.11
C PHE A 35 6.90 11.64 -7.58
N GLN A 36 7.42 12.73 -6.99
CA GLN A 36 7.61 12.85 -5.55
C GLN A 36 6.36 12.52 -4.70
N PRO A 37 5.13 12.94 -5.08
CA PRO A 37 3.92 12.60 -4.33
C PRO A 37 3.66 11.11 -4.13
N VAL A 38 4.17 10.24 -5.01
CA VAL A 38 4.06 8.78 -4.82
C VAL A 38 4.72 8.34 -3.52
N TYR A 39 5.89 8.88 -3.19
CA TYR A 39 6.54 8.61 -1.90
C TYR A 39 5.73 9.10 -0.70
N TYR A 40 4.97 10.20 -0.84
CA TYR A 40 4.10 10.68 0.23
C TYR A 40 2.91 9.76 0.46
N PHE A 41 2.33 9.20 -0.61
CA PHE A 41 1.27 8.19 -0.47
C PHE A 41 1.79 6.92 0.21
N LEU A 42 2.96 6.42 -0.18
CA LEU A 42 3.59 5.25 0.43
C LEU A 42 3.96 5.51 1.90
N ALA A 43 4.54 6.67 2.21
CA ALA A 43 4.83 7.07 3.59
C ALA A 43 3.56 7.15 4.44
N GLY A 44 2.48 7.73 3.90
CA GLY A 44 1.17 7.74 4.55
C GLY A 44 0.65 6.33 4.84
N ALA A 45 0.79 5.41 3.88
CA ALA A 45 0.34 4.03 4.04
C ALA A 45 1.11 3.28 5.15
N ILE A 46 2.42 3.52 5.24
CA ILE A 46 3.29 2.97 6.30
C ILE A 46 2.87 3.52 7.67
N VAL A 47 2.72 4.84 7.79
CA VAL A 47 2.33 5.50 9.04
C VAL A 47 0.98 4.98 9.52
N LEU A 48 0.00 4.87 8.62
CA LEU A 48 -1.33 4.35 8.93
C LEU A 48 -1.29 2.88 9.35
N ALA A 49 -0.46 2.04 8.72
CA ALA A 49 -0.27 0.67 9.15
C ALA A 49 0.26 0.59 10.59
N VAL A 50 1.23 1.43 10.97
CA VAL A 50 1.72 1.51 12.36
C VAL A 50 0.64 2.02 13.31
N LEU A 51 -0.12 3.05 12.92
CA LEU A 51 -1.23 3.57 13.70
C LEU A 51 -2.32 2.51 13.95
N SER A 52 -2.58 1.63 12.98
CA SER A 52 -3.56 0.54 13.15
C SER A 52 -3.22 -0.37 14.32
N PHE A 53 -1.92 -0.59 14.57
CA PHE A 53 -1.43 -1.40 15.67
C PHE A 53 -1.49 -0.69 17.01
N VAL A 54 -1.10 0.59 17.04
CA VAL A 54 -1.10 1.40 18.26
C VAL A 54 -2.53 1.68 18.75
N LEU A 55 -3.46 1.92 17.82
CA LEU A 55 -4.85 2.24 18.12
C LEU A 55 -5.73 1.00 18.31
N VAL A 56 -5.17 -0.21 18.24
CA VAL A 56 -5.95 -1.43 18.42
C VAL A 56 -6.61 -1.42 19.81
N GLY A 57 -7.93 -1.52 19.85
CA GLY A 57 -8.70 -1.48 21.09
C GLY A 57 -9.11 -0.08 21.58
N PHE A 58 -8.67 1.01 20.95
CA PHE A 58 -9.16 2.36 21.27
C PHE A 58 -10.54 2.64 20.67
N ASN A 59 -10.68 2.52 19.35
CA ASN A 59 -11.94 2.73 18.66
C ASN A 59 -12.01 1.85 17.41
N LYS A 60 -12.96 0.90 17.43
CA LYS A 60 -13.15 -0.08 16.34
C LYS A 60 -13.46 0.58 14.99
N VAL A 61 -14.19 1.70 15.00
CA VAL A 61 -14.55 2.44 13.79
C VAL A 61 -13.30 3.06 13.16
N ILE A 62 -12.47 3.73 13.97
CA ILE A 62 -11.23 4.35 13.51
C ILE A 62 -10.28 3.27 12.98
N THR A 63 -10.07 2.20 13.74
CA THR A 63 -9.16 1.11 13.33
C THR A 63 -9.66 0.34 12.11
N GLY A 64 -10.98 0.23 11.92
CA GLY A 64 -11.60 -0.41 10.74
C GLY A 64 -11.53 0.45 9.49
N PHE A 65 -11.38 1.77 9.61
CA PHE A 65 -11.26 2.68 8.48
C PHE A 65 -9.82 2.78 7.94
N ILE A 66 -8.82 2.47 8.76
CA ILE A 66 -7.40 2.54 8.37
C ILE A 66 -7.08 1.70 7.12
N PRO A 67 -7.49 0.42 7.01
CA PRO A 67 -7.23 -0.38 5.82
C PRO A 67 -7.87 0.22 4.57
N VAL A 68 -9.05 0.86 4.70
CA VAL A 68 -9.72 1.54 3.57
C VAL A 68 -8.86 2.69 3.07
N VAL A 69 -8.39 3.56 3.96
CA VAL A 69 -7.52 4.68 3.59
C VAL A 69 -6.20 4.18 3.00
N ASN A 70 -5.61 3.13 3.57
CA ASN A 70 -4.39 2.53 3.02
C ASN A 70 -4.58 2.00 1.60
N ALA A 71 -5.68 1.32 1.30
CA ALA A 71 -5.98 0.86 -0.05
C ALA A 71 -6.02 2.03 -1.04
N VAL A 72 -6.64 3.15 -0.66
CA VAL A 72 -6.71 4.37 -1.48
C VAL A 72 -5.33 4.98 -1.70
N LEU A 73 -4.47 5.01 -0.67
CA LEU A 73 -3.10 5.52 -0.81
C LEU A 73 -2.26 4.66 -1.76
N MET A 74 -2.35 3.33 -1.65
CA MET A 74 -1.62 2.42 -2.55
C MET A 74 -2.14 2.50 -3.98
N ALA A 75 -3.46 2.61 -4.18
CA ALA A 75 -4.05 2.87 -5.49
C ALA A 75 -3.58 4.21 -6.07
N SER A 76 -3.52 5.25 -5.25
CA SER A 76 -3.01 6.57 -5.65
C SER A 76 -1.53 6.49 -6.05
N ALA A 77 -0.71 5.77 -5.28
CA ALA A 77 0.69 5.54 -5.62
C ALA A 77 0.83 4.91 -7.03
N ALA A 78 0.06 3.86 -7.32
CA ALA A 78 0.03 3.21 -8.63
C ALA A 78 -0.41 4.16 -9.76
N VAL A 79 -1.55 4.85 -9.61
CA VAL A 79 -2.11 5.73 -10.64
C VAL A 79 -1.19 6.91 -10.93
N TRP A 80 -0.72 7.61 -9.90
CA TRP A 80 0.10 8.80 -10.08
C TRP A 80 1.51 8.46 -10.57
N SER A 81 2.04 7.28 -10.23
CA SER A 81 3.32 6.81 -10.78
C SER A 81 3.27 6.60 -12.30
N ALA A 82 2.11 6.22 -12.85
CA ALA A 82 1.96 5.98 -14.28
C ALA A 82 2.07 7.28 -15.10
N SER A 83 1.70 8.42 -14.52
CA SER A 83 1.67 9.72 -15.22
C SER A 83 3.02 10.12 -15.83
N VAL A 84 4.13 9.77 -15.17
CA VAL A 84 5.50 10.09 -15.62
C VAL A 84 6.12 8.99 -16.48
N MET A 85 5.48 7.83 -16.58
CA MET A 85 5.98 6.66 -17.33
C MET A 85 5.28 6.45 -18.68
N VAL A 86 4.23 7.22 -18.99
CA VAL A 86 3.43 7.06 -20.23
C VAL A 86 4.30 7.06 -21.49
N ASN A 87 5.26 7.99 -21.59
CA ASN A 87 6.15 8.09 -22.75
C ASN A 87 7.05 6.86 -22.89
N GLN A 88 7.64 6.40 -21.78
CA GLN A 88 8.52 5.22 -21.77
C GLN A 88 7.75 3.94 -22.13
N ILE A 89 6.53 3.79 -21.62
CA ILE A 89 5.63 2.71 -22.03
C ILE A 89 5.36 2.80 -23.54
N GLY A 90 5.11 4.00 -24.06
CA GLY A 90 4.92 4.24 -25.49
C GLY A 90 6.13 3.82 -26.34
N TYR A 91 7.34 4.14 -25.90
CA TYR A 91 8.57 3.76 -26.60
C TYR A 91 8.84 2.25 -26.60
N VAL A 92 8.52 1.57 -25.50
CA VAL A 92 8.62 0.10 -25.45
C VAL A 92 7.60 -0.55 -26.39
N VAL A 93 6.36 -0.05 -26.40
CA VAL A 93 5.30 -0.59 -27.28
C VAL A 93 5.60 -0.35 -28.76
N SER A 94 6.25 0.75 -29.12
CA SER A 94 6.67 1.03 -30.50
C SER A 94 7.98 0.33 -30.91
N GLY A 95 8.61 -0.44 -30.00
CA GLY A 95 9.86 -1.15 -30.24
C GLY A 95 11.10 -0.25 -30.29
N LEU A 96 11.00 0.98 -29.75
CA LEU A 96 12.10 1.94 -29.68
C LEU A 96 12.98 1.72 -28.44
N ASP A 97 12.39 1.26 -27.34
CA ASP A 97 13.10 0.94 -26.09
C ASP A 97 12.86 -0.51 -25.66
N GLY A 98 13.79 -1.07 -24.88
CA GLY A 98 13.67 -2.40 -24.30
C GLY A 98 12.73 -2.46 -23.09
N ILE A 99 12.15 -3.64 -22.81
CA ILE A 99 11.27 -3.88 -21.66
C ILE A 99 11.96 -3.57 -20.31
N ASP A 100 13.28 -3.66 -20.26
CA ASP A 100 14.10 -3.34 -19.10
C ASP A 100 13.91 -1.91 -18.61
N THR A 101 13.56 -0.95 -19.49
CA THR A 101 13.32 0.46 -19.11
C THR A 101 12.06 0.65 -18.26
N ILE A 102 11.07 -0.24 -18.41
CA ILE A 102 9.80 -0.21 -17.66
C ILE A 102 9.66 -1.35 -16.65
N MET A 103 10.61 -2.28 -16.57
CA MET A 103 10.50 -3.47 -15.73
C MET A 103 10.33 -3.15 -14.24
N SER A 104 11.10 -2.19 -13.71
CA SER A 104 10.95 -1.71 -12.32
C SER A 104 9.55 -1.13 -12.06
N PHE A 105 8.97 -0.44 -13.05
CA PHE A 105 7.63 0.13 -12.96
C PHE A 105 6.55 -0.97 -12.95
N ILE A 106 6.69 -2.00 -13.79
CA ILE A 106 5.78 -3.16 -13.79
C ILE A 106 5.82 -3.87 -12.44
N ILE A 107 7.01 -4.10 -11.89
CA ILE A 107 7.17 -4.73 -10.57
C ILE A 107 6.54 -3.86 -9.49
N PHE A 108 6.81 -2.55 -9.49
CA PHE A 108 6.20 -1.60 -8.56
C PHE A 108 4.66 -1.67 -8.61
N CYS A 109 4.05 -1.59 -9.79
CA CYS A 109 2.60 -1.65 -9.95
C CYS A 109 2.03 -3.00 -9.51
N SER A 110 2.74 -4.11 -9.79
CA SER A 110 2.32 -5.45 -9.37
C SER A 110 2.26 -5.57 -7.85
N ILE A 111 3.27 -5.03 -7.15
CA ILE A 111 3.33 -5.03 -5.69
C ILE A 111 2.24 -4.11 -5.12
N ALA A 112 2.02 -2.93 -5.71
CA ALA A 112 0.95 -1.99 -5.35
C ALA A 112 -0.44 -2.63 -5.40
N VAL A 113 -0.71 -3.43 -6.43
CA VAL A 113 -1.98 -4.18 -6.54
C VAL A 113 -2.13 -5.19 -5.40
N VAL A 114 -1.06 -5.93 -5.06
CA VAL A 114 -1.09 -6.89 -3.94
C VAL A 114 -1.34 -6.18 -2.62
N GLY A 115 -0.63 -5.09 -2.33
CA GLY A 115 -0.82 -4.30 -1.11
C GLY A 115 -2.22 -3.69 -1.01
N MET A 116 -2.76 -3.20 -2.13
CA MET A 116 -4.14 -2.72 -2.22
C MET A 116 -5.14 -3.83 -1.90
N ILE A 117 -5.02 -5.02 -2.51
CA ILE A 117 -5.91 -6.15 -2.25
C ILE A 117 -5.89 -6.55 -0.78
N LEU A 118 -4.70 -6.63 -0.16
CA LEU A 118 -4.58 -6.97 1.26
C LEU A 118 -5.29 -5.97 2.16
N ASN A 119 -5.16 -4.67 1.89
CA ASN A 119 -5.87 -3.62 2.61
C ASN A 119 -7.39 -3.67 2.40
N ILE A 120 -7.85 -3.98 1.18
CA ILE A 120 -9.28 -4.18 0.89
C ILE A 120 -9.81 -5.37 1.70
N VAL A 121 -9.15 -6.52 1.64
CA VAL A 121 -9.53 -7.71 2.42
C VAL A 121 -9.51 -7.42 3.92
N ALA A 122 -8.50 -6.71 4.41
CA ALA A 122 -8.40 -6.30 5.80
C ALA A 122 -9.57 -5.40 6.24
N SER A 123 -10.13 -4.58 5.33
CA SER A 123 -11.25 -3.68 5.66
C SER A 123 -12.57 -4.42 5.93
N PHE A 124 -12.73 -5.63 5.41
CA PHE A 124 -13.89 -6.49 5.68
C PHE A 124 -13.72 -7.38 6.92
N LEU A 125 -12.54 -7.36 7.54
CA LEU A 125 -12.22 -8.23 8.68
C LEU A 125 -12.23 -7.43 9.98
N PRO A 126 -12.73 -8.00 11.09
CA PRO A 126 -12.70 -7.30 12.37
C PRO A 126 -11.26 -7.03 12.76
N VAL A 127 -10.90 -5.78 13.04
CA VAL A 127 -9.52 -5.37 13.41
C VAL A 127 -9.19 -5.70 14.87
N ALA A 128 -10.21 -5.93 15.69
CA ALA A 128 -10.11 -6.36 17.08
C ALA A 128 -11.13 -7.49 17.35
N LYS A 129 -10.68 -8.62 17.92
CA LYS A 129 -11.61 -9.62 18.46
C LYS A 129 -12.07 -9.16 19.85
N GLU A 130 -13.37 -9.22 20.12
CA GLU A 130 -13.87 -9.05 21.48
C GLU A 130 -13.27 -10.15 22.37
N ALA A 131 -12.74 -9.74 23.51
CA ALA A 131 -12.40 -10.70 24.55
C ALA A 131 -13.72 -11.20 25.13
N GLU A 132 -13.98 -12.50 25.01
CA GLU A 132 -14.97 -13.20 25.84
C GLU A 132 -14.65 -13.01 27.32
#